data_AF-A0A284VMR9-F1
#
_entry.id   AF-A0A284VMR9-F1
#
_cell.length_a   1.000
_cell.length_b   1.000
_cell.length_c   1.000
_cell.angle_alpha   90.00
_cell.angle_beta   90.00
_cell.angle_gamma   90.00
#
_symmetry.space_group_name_H-M   'P 1'
#
loop_
_entity.id
_entity.type
_entity.pdbx_description
1 polymer ?
#
loop_
_entity_poly.entity_id
_entity_poly.type
_entity_poly.pdbx_seq_one_letter_code
_entity_poly.pdbx_strand_id
1 'polypeptide(L)'
;MNIKIISEDDYGGEFLKNVIVQLNDKKLVRKTTVTGSKPMRPLCNTKLDRILKVFDDTCDKIIIILDSDEPQKREYRYANIKRHVPKDMKTPVEIILTDYEIEEWICISKNLKWHSKPSEELKTNFKYTKSRLPRYASELDFDVLKQKKCKSFISFLNALKS
;
A
#
# COMPACT_ATOMS: atom_id res chain seq x y z
N MET A 1 10.32 8.36 11.90
CA MET A 1 10.00 6.92 11.81
C MET A 1 10.57 6.41 10.52
N ASN A 2 11.46 5.42 10.57
CA ASN A 2 12.01 4.74 9.43
C ASN A 2 11.16 3.50 9.16
N ILE A 3 10.58 3.40 7.98
CA ILE A 3 9.76 2.26 7.60
C ILE A 3 10.32 1.54 6.39
N LYS A 4 9.98 0.27 6.27
CA LYS A 4 10.15 -0.49 5.04
C LYS A 4 8.80 -0.95 4.50
N ILE A 5 8.68 -1.00 3.18
CA ILE A 5 7.42 -1.30 2.48
C ILE A 5 7.55 -2.61 1.73
N ILE A 6 6.52 -3.46 1.83
CA ILE A 6 6.33 -4.61 0.95
C ILE A 6 5.05 -4.36 0.16
N SER A 7 5.17 -4.27 -1.17
CA SER A 7 4.04 -4.07 -2.09
C SER A 7 3.89 -5.24 -3.03
N GLU A 8 2.71 -5.49 -3.58
CA GLU A 8 2.51 -6.59 -4.53
C GLU A 8 3.38 -6.43 -5.79
N ASP A 9 3.47 -5.19 -6.27
CA ASP A 9 4.09 -4.86 -7.55
C ASP A 9 5.37 -4.04 -7.43
N ASP A 10 6.15 -4.09 -8.52
CA ASP A 10 7.45 -3.43 -8.67
C ASP A 10 7.35 -1.90 -8.53
N TYR A 11 6.22 -1.31 -8.93
CA TYR A 11 5.99 0.14 -8.87
C TYR A 11 5.26 0.60 -7.59
N GLY A 12 4.68 -0.33 -6.82
CA GLY A 12 3.91 0.00 -5.62
C GLY A 12 4.77 0.65 -4.54
N GLY A 13 5.99 0.14 -4.34
CA GLY A 13 6.94 0.69 -3.37
C GLY A 13 7.31 2.16 -3.66
N GLU A 14 7.57 2.48 -4.92
CA GLU A 14 7.89 3.86 -5.33
C GLU A 14 6.67 4.79 -5.20
N PHE A 15 5.49 4.32 -5.62
CA PHE A 15 4.24 5.04 -5.42
C PHE A 15 4.01 5.40 -3.96
N LEU A 16 4.08 4.42 -3.05
CA LEU A 16 3.85 4.65 -1.62
C LEU A 16 4.91 5.55 -0.99
N LYS A 17 6.16 5.45 -1.44
CA LYS A 17 7.22 6.38 -1.04
C LYS A 17 6.84 7.81 -1.41
N ASN A 18 6.37 8.04 -2.63
CA ASN A 18 5.94 9.37 -3.10
C ASN A 18 4.68 9.87 -2.37
N VAL A 19 3.77 8.97 -1.98
CA VAL A 19 2.62 9.32 -1.12
C VAL A 19 3.09 9.77 0.25
N ILE A 20 4.02 9.05 0.89
CA ILE A 20 4.56 9.41 2.20
C ILE A 20 5.28 10.76 2.18
N VAL A 21 6.04 11.05 1.11
CA VAL A 21 6.68 12.36 0.93
C VAL A 21 5.63 13.47 1.00
N GLN A 22 4.54 13.36 0.25
CA GLN A 22 3.48 14.37 0.28
C GLN A 22 2.73 14.43 1.61
N LEU A 23 2.53 13.30 2.28
CA LEU A 23 1.93 13.27 3.62
C LEU A 23 2.83 13.98 4.65
N ASN A 24 4.15 13.82 4.55
CA ASN A 24 5.11 14.55 5.38
C ASN A 24 5.08 16.06 5.08
N ASP A 25 5.09 16.44 3.80
CA ASP A 25 5.11 17.85 3.38
C ASP A 25 3.85 18.58 3.86
N LYS A 26 2.70 17.91 3.78
CA LYS A 26 1.41 18.40 4.30
C LYS A 26 1.26 18.24 5.83
N LYS A 27 2.28 17.72 6.53
CA LYS A 27 2.28 17.46 7.99
C LYS A 27 1.09 16.61 8.46
N LEU A 28 0.61 15.69 7.63
CA LEU A 28 -0.54 14.82 7.92
C LEU A 28 -0.17 13.57 8.73
N VAL A 29 1.14 13.26 8.79
CA VAL A 29 1.71 12.13 9.52
C VAL A 29 2.99 12.57 10.23
N ARG A 30 3.47 11.76 11.19
CA ARG A 30 4.80 11.96 11.79
C ARG A 30 5.86 11.85 10.70
N LYS A 31 6.93 12.63 10.79
CA LYS A 31 8.07 12.58 9.85
C LYS A 31 8.53 11.13 9.63
N THR A 32 8.20 10.60 8.45
CA THR A 32 8.40 9.21 8.09
C THR A 32 9.29 9.08 6.86
N THR A 33 10.31 8.23 6.94
CA THR A 33 11.22 7.97 5.84
C THR A 33 11.07 6.53 5.40
N VAL A 34 10.87 6.28 4.11
CA VAL A 34 10.93 4.94 3.54
C VAL A 34 12.39 4.59 3.29
N THR A 35 12.95 3.69 4.08
CA THR A 35 14.36 3.26 4.00
C THR A 35 14.56 2.04 3.10
N GLY A 36 13.48 1.42 2.63
CA GLY A 36 13.53 0.35 1.65
C GLY A 36 12.14 -0.12 1.21
N SER A 37 12.08 -0.68 0.00
CA SER A 37 10.87 -1.33 -0.51
C SER A 37 11.22 -2.62 -1.24
N LYS A 38 10.35 -3.63 -1.15
CA LYS A 38 10.48 -4.88 -1.93
C LYS A 38 9.14 -5.29 -2.53
N PRO A 39 9.12 -5.67 -3.82
CA PRO A 39 7.94 -6.24 -4.44
C PRO A 39 7.75 -7.71 -4.03
N MET A 40 6.50 -8.07 -3.76
CA MET A 40 6.07 -9.40 -3.40
C MET A 40 4.77 -9.75 -4.11
N ARG A 41 4.92 -10.26 -5.34
CA ARG A 41 3.84 -10.92 -6.07
C ARG A 41 3.22 -12.03 -5.21
N PRO A 42 1.90 -12.28 -5.33
CA PRO A 42 1.18 -13.10 -4.37
C PRO A 42 1.69 -14.55 -4.33
N LEU A 43 1.51 -15.18 -3.16
CA LEU A 43 1.57 -16.63 -2.94
C LEU A 43 2.96 -17.30 -2.86
N CYS A 44 4.01 -16.61 -2.41
CA CYS A 44 5.28 -17.28 -2.07
C CYS A 44 5.67 -17.06 -0.61
N ASN A 45 5.26 -18.00 0.26
CA ASN A 45 5.52 -17.99 1.71
C ASN A 45 7.00 -17.79 2.03
N THR A 46 7.86 -18.48 1.28
CA THR A 46 9.32 -18.41 1.48
C THR A 46 9.90 -17.06 1.07
N LYS A 47 9.32 -16.37 0.10
CA LYS A 47 9.76 -15.03 -0.30
C LYS A 47 9.38 -13.99 0.77
N LEU A 48 8.14 -14.03 1.27
CA LEU A 48 7.71 -13.11 2.34
C LEU A 48 8.57 -13.30 3.59
N ASP A 49 8.75 -14.53 4.05
CA ASP A 49 9.59 -14.86 5.20
C ASP A 49 11.02 -14.32 5.04
N ARG A 50 11.64 -14.54 3.88
CA ARG A 50 12.98 -14.00 3.57
C ARG A 50 13.02 -12.48 3.61
N ILE A 51 12.03 -11.79 3.05
CA ILE A 51 11.99 -10.32 3.06
C ILE A 51 11.81 -9.82 4.49
N LEU A 52 10.89 -10.42 5.25
CA LEU A 52 10.62 -10.04 6.64
C LEU A 52 11.86 -10.22 7.52
N LYS A 53 12.58 -11.35 7.41
CA LYS A 53 13.85 -11.57 8.14
C LYS A 53 14.93 -10.55 7.81
N VAL A 54 15.01 -10.10 6.54
CA VAL A 54 15.96 -9.05 6.12
C VAL A 54 15.55 -7.66 6.62
N PHE A 55 14.25 -7.46 6.87
CA PHE A 55 13.70 -6.18 7.32
C PHE A 55 13.63 -6.07 8.84
N ASP A 56 13.50 -7.19 9.55
CA ASP A 56 13.45 -7.24 10.99
C ASP A 56 14.67 -6.58 11.63
N ASP A 57 14.46 -5.80 12.69
CA ASP A 57 15.50 -5.06 13.43
C ASP A 57 16.26 -3.98 12.62
N THR A 58 15.82 -3.67 11.39
CA THR A 58 16.46 -2.65 10.53
C THR A 58 15.59 -1.42 10.26
N CYS A 59 14.40 -1.38 10.84
CA CYS A 59 13.46 -0.26 10.74
C CYS A 59 12.49 -0.26 11.93
N ASP A 60 11.79 0.87 12.11
CA ASP A 60 10.83 1.05 13.20
C ASP A 60 9.52 0.30 12.93
N LYS A 61 9.16 0.10 11.65
CA LYS A 61 7.91 -0.55 11.23
C LYS A 61 8.02 -1.10 9.80
N ILE A 62 7.42 -2.25 9.57
CA ILE A 62 7.22 -2.82 8.23
C ILE A 62 5.75 -2.65 7.85
N ILE A 63 5.49 -2.06 6.69
CA ILE A 63 4.14 -1.96 6.13
C ILE A 63 4.05 -2.89 4.92
N ILE A 64 3.18 -3.88 5.01
CA ILE A 64 2.79 -4.76 3.89
C ILE A 64 1.49 -4.22 3.32
N ILE A 65 1.47 -3.89 2.03
CA ILE A 65 0.26 -3.49 1.32
C ILE A 65 0.07 -4.28 0.05
N LEU A 66 -1.09 -4.93 -0.08
CA LEU A 66 -1.36 -5.87 -1.16
C LEU A 66 -2.75 -5.64 -1.74
N ASP A 67 -2.92 -6.11 -2.96
CA ASP A 67 -4.18 -6.04 -3.66
C ASP A 67 -5.10 -7.18 -3.23
N SER A 68 -6.40 -6.92 -3.15
CA SER A 68 -7.39 -7.98 -2.88
C SER A 68 -8.04 -8.55 -4.13
N ASP A 69 -7.84 -7.91 -5.30
CA ASP A 69 -8.57 -8.09 -6.56
C ASP A 69 -10.07 -7.80 -6.44
N GLU A 70 -10.71 -8.27 -5.37
CA GLU A 70 -12.12 -8.13 -5.04
C GLU A 70 -12.32 -8.00 -3.51
N PRO A 71 -13.32 -7.21 -3.04
CA PRO A 71 -13.53 -6.97 -1.62
C PRO A 71 -13.77 -8.24 -0.78
N GLN A 72 -14.41 -9.25 -1.36
CA GLN A 72 -14.75 -10.50 -0.67
C GLN A 72 -13.49 -11.33 -0.33
N LYS A 73 -12.38 -11.13 -1.04
CA LYS A 73 -11.13 -11.88 -0.82
C LYS A 73 -10.27 -11.27 0.28
N ARG A 74 -10.60 -10.07 0.76
CA ARG A 74 -9.79 -9.28 1.71
C ARG A 74 -9.52 -10.03 3.00
N GLU A 75 -10.54 -10.60 3.64
CA GLU A 75 -10.38 -11.32 4.90
C GLU A 75 -9.53 -12.59 4.74
N TYR A 76 -9.81 -13.38 3.69
CA TYR A 76 -9.03 -14.56 3.36
C TYR A 76 -7.55 -14.21 3.07
N ARG A 77 -7.29 -13.17 2.27
CA ARG A 77 -5.92 -12.71 1.97
C ARG A 77 -5.21 -12.22 3.23
N TYR A 78 -5.90 -11.49 4.10
CA TYR A 78 -5.33 -11.03 5.36
C TYR A 78 -4.91 -12.22 6.24
N ALA A 79 -5.82 -13.18 6.42
CA ALA A 79 -5.54 -14.38 7.20
C ALA A 79 -4.38 -15.20 6.61
N ASN A 80 -4.29 -15.27 5.29
CA ASN A 80 -3.20 -15.95 4.60
C ASN A 80 -1.85 -15.26 4.87
N ILE A 81 -1.75 -13.96 4.62
CA ILE A 81 -0.51 -13.19 4.85
C ILE A 81 -0.11 -13.18 6.32
N LYS A 82 -1.07 -13.01 7.23
CA LYS A 82 -0.81 -12.98 8.68
C LYS A 82 -0.18 -14.28 9.18
N ARG A 83 -0.54 -15.44 8.61
CA ARG A 83 0.08 -16.74 8.96
C ARG A 83 1.55 -16.84 8.54
N HIS A 84 1.99 -15.99 7.61
CA HIS A 84 3.37 -15.96 7.11
C HIS A 84 4.24 -14.91 7.78
N VAL A 85 3.66 -14.04 8.61
CA VAL A 85 4.46 -13.15 9.45
C VAL A 85 5.01 -13.98 10.63
N PRO A 86 6.35 -14.09 10.79
CA PRO A 86 6.93 -14.81 11.90
C PRO A 86 6.46 -14.23 13.24
N LYS A 87 6.21 -15.09 14.24
CA LYS A 87 5.69 -14.67 15.56
C LYS A 87 6.75 -13.99 16.42
N ASP A 88 8.02 -14.21 16.11
CA ASP A 88 9.22 -13.73 16.79
C ASP A 88 9.79 -12.44 16.18
N MET A 89 9.05 -11.80 15.26
CA MET A 89 9.42 -10.50 14.71
C MET A 89 9.59 -9.46 15.82
N LYS A 90 10.73 -8.77 15.83
CA LYS A 90 10.98 -7.64 16.73
C LYS A 90 10.35 -6.36 16.19
N THR A 91 10.41 -6.17 14.87
CA THR A 91 9.83 -5.01 14.20
C THR A 91 8.33 -5.18 14.03
N PRO A 92 7.50 -4.22 14.45
CA PRO A 92 6.06 -4.24 14.19
C PRO A 92 5.74 -4.33 12.70
N VAL A 93 4.82 -5.25 12.35
CA VAL A 93 4.35 -5.46 10.98
C VAL A 93 2.88 -5.07 10.87
N GLU A 94 2.58 -4.11 10.00
CA GLU A 94 1.21 -3.73 9.64
C GLU A 94 0.85 -4.33 8.28
N ILE A 95 -0.32 -4.97 8.19
CA ILE A 95 -0.83 -5.53 6.93
C ILE A 95 -2.06 -4.72 6.48
N ILE A 96 -1.98 -4.14 5.29
CA ILE A 96 -3.03 -3.32 4.69
C ILE A 96 -3.45 -3.98 3.38
N LEU A 97 -4.75 -4.12 3.19
CA LEU A 97 -5.32 -4.65 1.95
C LEU A 97 -6.24 -3.63 1.31
N THR A 98 -6.04 -3.39 0.02
CA THR A 98 -6.97 -2.64 -0.85
C THR A 98 -8.24 -3.46 -1.07
N ASP A 99 -9.35 -2.82 -1.42
CA ASP A 99 -10.58 -3.55 -1.74
C ASP A 99 -10.47 -4.18 -3.15
N TYR A 100 -9.80 -3.50 -4.08
CA TYR A 100 -9.46 -4.04 -5.41
C TYR A 100 -7.95 -4.01 -5.66
N GLU A 101 -7.43 -2.85 -6.01
CA GLU A 101 -6.05 -2.58 -6.39
C GLU A 101 -5.66 -1.20 -5.82
N ILE A 102 -4.37 -0.93 -5.62
CA ILE A 102 -3.93 0.38 -5.10
C ILE A 102 -4.36 1.57 -5.97
N GLU A 103 -4.61 1.33 -7.26
CA GLU A 103 -5.21 2.25 -8.21
C GLU A 103 -6.58 2.78 -7.75
N GLU A 104 -7.28 2.09 -6.83
CA GLU A 104 -8.52 2.59 -6.22
C GLU A 104 -8.31 3.94 -5.54
N TRP A 105 -7.13 4.22 -5.00
CA TRP A 105 -6.81 5.52 -4.40
C TRP A 105 -6.84 6.64 -5.43
N ILE A 106 -6.35 6.35 -6.63
CA ILE A 106 -6.31 7.31 -7.74
C ILE A 106 -7.72 7.55 -8.25
N CYS A 107 -8.49 6.48 -8.47
CA CYS A 107 -9.87 6.58 -8.92
C CYS A 107 -10.73 7.39 -7.92
N ILE A 108 -10.62 7.09 -6.63
CA ILE A 108 -11.37 7.81 -5.59
C ILE A 108 -10.97 9.29 -5.56
N SER A 109 -9.67 9.60 -5.59
CA SER A 109 -9.18 10.98 -5.62
C SER A 109 -9.73 11.77 -6.82
N LYS A 110 -9.89 11.11 -7.97
CA LYS A 110 -10.42 11.69 -9.21
C LYS A 110 -11.95 11.61 -9.31
N ASN A 111 -12.65 11.15 -8.26
CA ASN A 111 -14.09 10.90 -8.27
C ASN A 111 -14.57 9.97 -9.41
N LEU A 112 -13.71 9.04 -9.83
CA LEU A 112 -14.05 8.02 -10.83
C LEU A 112 -14.78 6.86 -10.16
N LYS A 113 -15.73 6.29 -10.90
CA LYS A 113 -16.36 5.00 -10.56
C LYS A 113 -15.77 3.95 -11.50
N TRP A 114 -15.63 2.73 -11.03
CA TRP A 114 -15.19 1.60 -11.84
C TRP A 114 -16.20 0.47 -11.74
N HIS A 115 -16.35 -0.28 -12.82
CA HIS A 115 -17.24 -1.45 -12.88
C HIS A 115 -16.51 -2.76 -12.61
N SER A 116 -15.29 -2.91 -13.13
CA SER A 116 -14.47 -4.13 -13.00
C SER A 116 -13.30 -3.91 -12.05
N LYS A 117 -12.28 -3.19 -12.51
CA LYS A 117 -11.05 -2.89 -11.76
C LYS A 117 -10.67 -1.42 -11.89
N PRO A 118 -10.11 -0.80 -10.82
CA PRO A 118 -9.64 0.57 -10.90
C PRO A 118 -8.61 0.80 -12.01
N SER A 119 -7.68 -0.14 -12.24
CA SER A 119 -6.68 0.01 -13.30
C SER A 119 -7.28 0.04 -14.72
N GLU A 120 -8.38 -0.67 -14.98
CA GLU A 120 -9.09 -0.64 -16.27
C GLU A 120 -9.81 0.70 -16.47
N GLU A 121 -10.39 1.26 -15.41
CA GLU A 121 -10.97 2.60 -15.45
C GLU A 121 -9.91 3.67 -15.77
N LEU A 122 -8.73 3.56 -15.16
CA LEU A 122 -7.60 4.45 -15.44
C LEU A 122 -7.05 4.26 -16.86
N LYS A 123 -7.04 3.03 -17.39
CA LYS A 123 -6.62 2.76 -18.79
C LYS A 123 -7.54 3.48 -19.75
N THR A 124 -8.85 3.36 -19.54
CA THR A 124 -9.89 3.94 -20.39
C THR A 124 -9.84 5.47 -20.40
N ASN A 125 -9.73 6.10 -19.23
CA ASN A 125 -9.82 7.57 -19.12
C ASN A 125 -8.47 8.29 -19.23
N PHE A 126 -7.36 7.64 -18.85
CA PHE A 126 -6.05 8.31 -18.70
C PHE A 126 -4.90 7.64 -19.45
N LYS A 127 -5.19 6.62 -20.27
CA LYS A 127 -4.17 5.78 -20.95
C LYS A 127 -3.14 5.25 -19.95
N TYR A 128 -3.63 4.79 -18.81
CA TYR A 128 -2.82 4.27 -17.72
C TYR A 128 -1.98 3.06 -18.17
N THR A 129 -0.74 3.01 -17.70
CA THR A 129 0.11 1.82 -17.74
C THR A 129 0.70 1.64 -16.36
N LYS A 130 1.00 0.40 -15.97
CA LYS A 130 1.47 0.08 -14.60
C LYS A 130 2.72 0.85 -14.18
N SER A 131 3.62 1.12 -15.12
CA SER A 131 4.82 1.94 -14.91
C SER A 131 4.54 3.40 -14.57
N ARG A 132 3.32 3.90 -14.82
CA ARG A 132 2.91 5.28 -14.48
C ARG A 132 2.40 5.40 -13.05
N LEU A 133 2.17 4.30 -12.33
CA LEU A 133 1.65 4.31 -10.96
C LEU A 133 2.35 5.35 -10.07
N PRO A 134 3.70 5.43 -10.01
CA PRO A 134 4.37 6.36 -9.12
C PRO A 134 4.08 7.84 -9.39
N ARG A 135 3.72 8.20 -10.63
CA ARG A 135 3.39 9.59 -11.02
C ARG A 135 2.04 10.03 -10.44
N TYR A 136 1.10 9.11 -10.28
CA TYR A 136 -0.20 9.43 -9.72
C TYR A 136 -0.18 9.71 -8.23
N ALA A 137 0.94 9.44 -7.54
CA ALA A 137 1.07 9.80 -6.14
C ALA A 137 0.80 11.30 -5.94
N SER A 138 1.37 12.18 -6.77
CA SER A 138 1.19 13.63 -6.69
C SER A 138 -0.21 14.12 -7.07
N GLU A 139 -1.04 13.23 -7.61
CA GLU A 139 -2.40 13.53 -8.04
C GLU A 139 -3.44 13.06 -7.02
N LEU A 140 -3.01 12.45 -5.90
CA LEU A 140 -3.93 12.01 -4.86
C LEU A 140 -4.51 13.20 -4.10
N ASP A 141 -5.82 13.15 -3.90
CA ASP A 141 -6.55 14.06 -3.03
C ASP A 141 -6.83 13.34 -1.71
N PHE A 142 -5.98 13.61 -0.72
CA PHE A 142 -6.06 12.98 0.59
C PHE A 142 -7.34 13.32 1.35
N ASP A 143 -7.98 14.45 1.08
CA ASP A 143 -9.20 14.84 1.77
C ASP A 143 -10.41 14.13 1.15
N VAL A 144 -10.44 14.01 -0.19
CA VAL A 144 -11.42 13.15 -0.88
C VAL A 144 -11.28 11.69 -0.42
N LEU A 145 -10.06 11.16 -0.33
CA LEU A 145 -9.83 9.79 0.15
C LEU A 145 -10.37 9.56 1.58
N LYS A 146 -10.17 10.51 2.49
CA LYS A 146 -10.75 10.46 3.84
C LYS A 146 -12.27 10.59 3.82
N GLN A 147 -12.80 11.57 3.09
CA GLN A 147 -14.24 11.85 3.01
C GLN A 147 -15.02 10.66 2.45
N LYS A 148 -14.48 10.01 1.41
CA LYS A 148 -15.05 8.80 0.79
C LYS A 148 -14.79 7.53 1.59
N LYS A 149 -14.11 7.65 2.75
CA LYS A 149 -13.78 6.52 3.65
C LYS A 149 -13.03 5.40 2.94
N CYS A 150 -12.04 5.74 2.12
CA CYS A 150 -11.17 4.75 1.49
C CYS A 150 -10.43 3.94 2.58
N LYS A 151 -10.85 2.68 2.78
CA LYS A 151 -10.44 1.86 3.93
C LYS A 151 -8.93 1.65 3.98
N SER A 152 -8.35 1.24 2.86
CA SER A 152 -6.93 0.96 2.71
C SER A 152 -6.07 2.20 2.95
N PHE A 153 -6.49 3.36 2.44
CA PHE A 153 -5.82 4.63 2.71
C PHE A 153 -5.92 5.06 4.18
N ILE A 154 -7.09 4.90 4.81
CA ILE A 154 -7.27 5.20 6.24
C ILE A 154 -6.40 4.29 7.09
N SER A 155 -6.37 2.98 6.81
CA SER A 155 -5.46 2.03 7.47
C SER A 155 -4.00 2.44 7.30
N PHE A 156 -3.60 2.85 6.09
CA PHE A 156 -2.25 3.35 5.82
C PHE A 156 -1.91 4.61 6.62
N LEU A 157 -2.81 5.59 6.67
CA LEU A 157 -2.63 6.79 7.49
C LEU A 157 -2.48 6.45 8.97
N ASN A 158 -3.28 5.53 9.50
CA ASN A 158 -3.21 5.12 10.89
C ASN A 158 -1.90 4.38 11.20
N ALA A 159 -1.44 3.52 10.29
CA ALA A 159 -0.16 2.83 10.38
C ALA A 159 1.04 3.80 10.43
N LEU A 160 0.91 4.97 9.81
CA LEU A 160 1.96 6.01 9.82
C LEU A 160 1.91 6.92 11.05
N LYS A 161 0.83 6.90 11.81
CA LYS A 161 0.64 7.70 13.04
C LYS A 161 1.00 6.92 14.30
N SER A 162 0.82 5.60 14.28
CA SER A 162 1.13 4.71 15.41
C SER A 162 2.61 4.51 15.66
#